data_AF-A0A961MHK6-F1
#
_entry.id   AF-A0A961MHK6-F1
#
_cell.length_a   1.000
_cell.length_b   1.000
_cell.length_c   1.000
_cell.angle_alpha   90.00
_cell.angle_beta   90.00
_cell.angle_gamma   90.00
#
_symmetry.space_group_name_H-M   'P 1'
#
loop_
_entity.id
_entity.type
_entity.pdbx_description
1 polymer ?
#
loop_
_entity_poly.entity_id
_entity_poly.type
_entity_poly.pdbx_seq_one_letter_code
_entity_poly.pdbx_strand_id
1 'polypeptide(L)'
;MTIRNTLRMSALLALTVALAGCGNGISSGNIFSFGGGQSPRTADTQDTEHAMRLDPQQRRSTIWDLFTNAQDPNVTVEVNKYLWQASLEVLNFLPIQSVDPFSGVIVTGYGTPPGGGRAYRAT
;
A
#
# COMPACT_ATOMS: atom_id res chain seq x y z
N MET A 1 41.08 -31.38 15.70
CA MET A 1 41.06 -30.19 14.80
C MET A 1 39.80 -30.07 13.93
N THR A 2 38.81 -30.96 14.05
CA THR A 2 37.59 -30.98 13.21
C THR A 2 36.44 -30.15 13.77
N ILE A 3 36.28 -30.06 15.09
CA ILE A 3 35.18 -29.33 15.78
C ILE A 3 35.20 -27.81 15.51
N ARG A 4 36.38 -27.20 15.42
CA ARG A 4 36.49 -25.77 15.09
C ARG A 4 36.15 -25.49 13.63
N ASN A 5 36.30 -26.50 12.77
CA ASN A 5 35.97 -26.39 11.34
C ASN A 5 34.47 -26.60 11.12
N THR A 6 33.84 -27.53 11.84
CA THR A 6 32.38 -27.75 11.77
C THR A 6 31.59 -26.55 12.30
N LEU A 7 32.04 -25.92 13.39
CA LEU A 7 31.42 -24.70 13.94
C LEU A 7 31.49 -23.50 12.97
N ARG A 8 32.58 -23.39 12.20
CA ARG A 8 32.74 -22.34 11.18
C ARG A 8 31.85 -22.60 9.97
N MET A 9 31.76 -23.85 9.52
CA MET A 9 30.89 -24.23 8.41
C MET A 9 29.40 -24.02 8.76
N SER A 10 28.97 -24.31 9.99
CA SER A 10 27.60 -24.06 10.42
C SER A 10 27.27 -22.57 10.52
N ALA A 11 28.20 -21.74 10.98
CA ALA A 11 28.03 -20.29 11.04
C ALA A 11 27.91 -19.66 9.63
N LEU A 12 28.71 -20.14 8.68
CA LEU A 12 28.64 -19.70 7.29
C LEU A 12 27.31 -20.08 6.63
N LEU A 13 26.84 -21.31 6.87
CA LEU A 13 25.57 -21.79 6.30
C LEU A 13 24.36 -21.04 6.88
N ALA A 14 24.36 -20.74 8.18
CA ALA A 14 23.33 -19.92 8.82
C ALA A 14 23.30 -18.49 8.26
N LEU A 15 24.48 -17.89 8.00
CA LEU A 15 24.58 -16.55 7.43
C LEU A 15 24.03 -16.50 5.99
N THR A 16 24.30 -17.51 5.17
CA THR A 16 23.78 -17.57 3.79
C THR A 16 22.25 -17.71 3.74
N VAL A 17 21.65 -18.44 4.68
CA VAL A 17 20.19 -18.57 4.78
C VAL A 17 19.54 -17.27 5.25
N ALA A 18 20.17 -16.55 6.18
CA ALA A 18 19.70 -15.24 6.63
C ALA A 18 19.72 -14.19 5.50
N LEU A 19 20.72 -14.22 4.62
CA LEU A 19 20.80 -13.31 3.46
C LEU A 19 19.75 -13.65 2.37
N ALA A 20 19.39 -14.93 2.20
CA ALA A 20 18.38 -15.35 1.23
C ALA A 20 16.94 -14.92 1.61
N GLY A 21 16.72 -14.42 2.83
CA GLY A 21 15.44 -13.87 3.28
C GLY A 21 15.06 -12.50 2.70
N CYS A 22 16.02 -11.77 2.10
CA CYS A 22 15.74 -10.58 1.29
C CYS A 22 15.51 -10.98 -0.17
N GLY A 23 14.45 -11.73 -0.42
CA GLY A 23 14.06 -12.17 -1.76
C GLY A 23 12.61 -12.66 -1.75
N ASN A 24 11.71 -11.81 -2.24
CA ASN A 24 10.33 -12.21 -2.54
C ASN A 24 10.32 -13.40 -3.51
N GLY A 25 9.66 -14.49 -3.10
CA GLY A 25 9.13 -15.46 -4.07
C GLY A 25 9.57 -16.91 -3.89
N ILE A 26 9.28 -17.53 -2.74
CA ILE A 26 8.89 -18.95 -2.80
C ILE A 26 7.40 -18.96 -3.15
N SER A 27 7.11 -18.80 -4.44
CA SER A 27 5.84 -19.20 -5.04
C SER A 27 5.82 -20.72 -5.12
N SER A 28 5.78 -21.38 -3.96
CA SER A 28 5.41 -22.79 -3.87
C SER A 28 3.95 -22.81 -3.46
N GLY A 29 3.08 -22.77 -4.47
CA GLY A 29 1.73 -23.25 -4.30
C GLY A 29 1.80 -24.62 -3.63
N ASN A 30 1.25 -24.70 -2.43
CA ASN A 30 0.75 -25.94 -1.84
C ASN A 30 1.78 -26.95 -1.28
N ILE A 31 2.73 -26.53 -0.44
CA ILE A 31 3.64 -27.47 0.26
C ILE A 31 3.15 -27.95 1.64
N PHE A 32 2.11 -27.35 2.25
CA PHE A 32 1.63 -27.76 3.59
C PHE A 32 0.10 -27.93 3.72
N SER A 33 -0.58 -28.40 2.67
CA SER A 33 -1.99 -28.83 2.82
C SER A 33 -2.05 -30.26 3.38
N PHE A 34 -1.81 -30.38 4.69
CA PHE A 34 -2.07 -31.59 5.45
C PHE A 34 -3.35 -31.35 6.27
N GLY A 35 -4.49 -31.82 5.76
CA GLY A 35 -5.73 -31.91 6.54
C GLY A 35 -6.97 -31.30 5.89
N GLY A 36 -7.74 -32.16 5.21
CA GLY A 36 -9.21 -32.15 5.29
C GLY A 36 -9.97 -31.22 4.32
N GLY A 37 -10.69 -31.85 3.38
CA GLY A 37 -11.91 -31.28 2.80
C GLY A 37 -11.91 -31.09 1.29
N GLN A 38 -12.09 -32.18 0.55
CA GLN A 38 -12.76 -32.21 -0.78
C GLN A 38 -14.11 -31.47 -0.66
N SER A 39 -14.61 -30.65 -1.57
CA SER A 39 -14.93 -30.80 -3.01
C SER A 39 -16.12 -29.82 -3.26
N PRO A 40 -16.74 -29.69 -4.46
CA PRO A 40 -16.26 -29.81 -5.84
C PRO A 40 -16.61 -28.55 -6.67
N ARG A 41 -16.07 -28.49 -7.90
CA ARG A 41 -16.60 -27.60 -8.95
C ARG A 41 -17.95 -28.13 -9.43
N THR A 42 -18.98 -27.30 -9.45
CA THR A 42 -20.15 -27.46 -10.32
C THR A 42 -20.43 -26.11 -10.97
N ALA A 43 -20.51 -26.17 -12.30
CA ALA A 43 -20.81 -25.06 -13.17
C ALA A 43 -22.30 -24.68 -13.10
N ASP A 44 -22.55 -23.41 -13.43
CA ASP A 44 -23.61 -22.91 -14.31
C ASP A 44 -24.60 -21.89 -13.72
N THR A 45 -24.90 -20.94 -14.62
CA THR A 45 -26.05 -20.04 -14.75
C THR A 45 -26.24 -18.87 -13.78
N GLN A 46 -25.92 -17.67 -14.31
CA GLN A 46 -26.78 -16.50 -14.45
C GLN A 46 -27.88 -16.32 -13.38
N ASP A 47 -27.81 -15.23 -12.61
CA ASP A 47 -28.69 -14.08 -12.86
C ASP A 47 -28.59 -13.03 -11.73
N THR A 48 -28.46 -11.81 -12.21
CA THR A 48 -28.68 -10.51 -11.59
C THR A 48 -29.73 -10.52 -10.47
N GLU A 49 -29.36 -10.27 -9.21
CA GLU A 49 -30.20 -9.50 -8.27
C GLU A 49 -29.32 -8.80 -7.22
N HIS A 50 -29.49 -7.47 -7.15
CA HIS A 50 -29.02 -6.63 -6.07
C HIS A 50 -29.69 -7.03 -4.76
N ALA A 51 -29.10 -7.98 -4.05
CA ALA A 51 -29.31 -8.14 -2.61
C ALA A 51 -27.99 -7.81 -1.94
N MET A 52 -27.98 -6.74 -1.15
CA MET A 52 -26.94 -6.44 -0.19
C MET A 52 -26.80 -7.64 0.75
N ARG A 53 -25.97 -8.62 0.39
CA ARG A 53 -25.46 -9.62 1.30
C ARG A 53 -24.50 -8.88 2.22
N LEU A 54 -25.05 -8.42 3.34
CA LEU A 54 -24.27 -8.30 4.57
C LEU A 54 -23.75 -9.71 4.85
N ASP A 55 -22.60 -10.07 4.27
CA ASP A 55 -21.90 -11.31 4.57
C ASP A 55 -21.65 -11.31 6.08
N PRO A 56 -22.32 -12.17 6.87
CA PRO A 56 -22.09 -12.29 8.31
C PRO A 56 -20.88 -13.17 8.59
N GLN A 57 -20.10 -13.52 7.57
CA GLN A 57 -18.76 -14.05 7.78
C GLN A 57 -17.84 -12.87 8.03
N GLN A 58 -17.90 -12.42 9.29
CA GLN A 58 -16.82 -11.73 9.98
C GLN A 58 -15.50 -12.05 9.31
N ARG A 59 -15.03 -11.10 8.48
CA ARG A 59 -13.63 -10.99 8.10
C ARG A 59 -12.92 -10.76 9.42
N ARG A 60 -12.56 -11.85 10.11
CA ARG A 60 -11.72 -11.81 11.29
C ARG A 60 -10.41 -11.25 10.77
N SER A 61 -10.28 -9.93 10.85
CA SER A 61 -9.03 -9.25 10.56
C SER A 61 -8.03 -9.81 11.55
N THR A 62 -7.21 -10.73 11.07
CA THR A 62 -6.22 -11.35 11.93
C THR A 62 -5.06 -10.38 12.05
N ILE A 63 -4.31 -10.50 13.14
CA ILE A 63 -3.08 -9.71 13.33
C ILE A 63 -2.13 -9.89 12.11
N TRP A 64 -2.21 -11.03 11.43
CA TRP A 64 -1.47 -11.37 10.21
C TRP A 64 -1.92 -10.62 8.95
N ASP A 65 -3.13 -10.07 8.89
CA ASP A 65 -3.59 -9.20 7.78
C ASP A 65 -2.89 -7.83 7.78
N LEU A 66 -2.29 -7.43 8.91
CA LEU A 66 -1.46 -6.22 8.97
C LEU A 66 -0.04 -6.45 8.43
N PHE A 67 0.42 -7.70 8.42
CA PHE A 67 1.75 -8.08 7.96
C PHE A 67 1.75 -8.63 6.53
N THR A 68 0.60 -9.12 6.07
CA THR A 68 0.37 -9.40 4.66
C THR A 68 0.06 -8.06 4.01
N ASN A 69 0.90 -7.59 3.08
CA ASN A 69 0.66 -6.38 2.29
C ASN A 69 -0.53 -6.60 1.33
N ALA A 70 -1.72 -6.81 1.91
CA ALA A 70 -2.99 -6.99 1.22
C ALA A 70 -3.74 -5.65 1.10
N GLN A 71 -3.08 -4.53 1.44
CA GLN A 71 -3.51 -3.24 0.96
C GLN A 71 -3.07 -3.12 -0.50
N ASP A 72 -4.05 -3.01 -1.38
CA ASP A 72 -3.85 -2.65 -2.78
C ASP A 72 -2.84 -1.49 -2.86
N PRO A 73 -1.70 -1.62 -3.56
CA PRO A 73 -0.86 -0.47 -3.90
C PRO A 73 -1.62 0.54 -4.79
N ASN A 74 -2.82 0.18 -5.22
CA ASN A 74 -3.80 0.99 -5.92
C ASN A 74 -4.86 1.64 -4.99
N VAL A 75 -4.57 1.82 -3.69
CA VAL A 75 -5.18 2.96 -2.98
C VAL A 75 -4.58 4.20 -3.64
N THR A 76 -5.18 4.59 -4.77
CA THR A 76 -4.80 5.76 -5.54
C THR A 76 -4.71 6.90 -4.56
N VAL A 77 -3.55 7.56 -4.50
CA VAL A 77 -3.40 8.82 -3.78
C VAL A 77 -4.20 9.84 -4.58
N GLU A 78 -5.52 9.78 -4.46
CA GLU A 78 -6.47 10.62 -5.16
C GLU A 78 -6.82 11.79 -4.26
N VAL A 79 -6.44 12.98 -4.70
CA VAL A 79 -6.77 14.23 -4.01
C VAL A 79 -8.22 14.59 -4.28
N ASN A 80 -8.93 15.04 -3.24
CA ASN A 80 -10.32 15.46 -3.39
C ASN A 80 -10.43 16.72 -4.27
N LYS A 81 -11.20 16.63 -5.37
CA LYS A 81 -11.39 17.74 -6.33
C LYS A 81 -11.90 19.05 -5.71
N TYR A 82 -12.73 18.96 -4.68
CA TYR A 82 -13.31 20.14 -4.02
C TYR A 82 -12.29 20.82 -3.13
N LEU A 83 -11.51 20.04 -2.36
CA LEU A 83 -10.44 20.60 -1.53
C LEU A 83 -9.33 21.21 -2.38
N TRP A 84 -9.02 20.59 -3.51
CA TRP A 84 -8.09 21.12 -4.50
C TRP A 84 -8.54 22.48 -5.03
N GLN A 85 -9.79 22.56 -5.52
CA GLN A 85 -10.35 23.81 -6.04
C GLN A 85 -10.43 24.89 -4.96
N ALA A 86 -10.86 24.54 -3.74
CA ALA A 86 -10.90 25.47 -2.61
C ALA A 86 -9.51 26.01 -2.27
N SER A 87 -8.48 25.16 -2.30
CA SER A 87 -7.10 25.57 -2.05
C SER A 87 -6.58 26.53 -3.12
N LEU A 88 -6.92 26.30 -4.39
CA LEU A 88 -6.57 27.21 -5.49
C LEU A 88 -7.26 28.57 -5.37
N GLU A 89 -8.52 28.60 -4.93
CA GLU A 89 -9.23 29.86 -4.68
C GLU A 89 -8.57 30.65 -3.55
N VAL A 90 -8.23 29.99 -2.44
CA VAL A 90 -7.53 30.64 -1.32
C VAL A 90 -6.16 31.16 -1.75
N LEU A 91 -5.40 30.39 -2.53
CA LEU A 91 -4.03 30.74 -2.94
C LEU A 91 -3.96 31.60 -4.21
N ASN A 92 -5.09 32.09 -4.74
CA ASN A 92 -5.16 32.80 -6.03
C ASN A 92 -4.36 34.12 -6.09
N PHE A 93 -3.93 34.65 -4.94
CA PHE A 93 -3.11 35.85 -4.85
C PHE A 93 -1.61 35.56 -5.01
N LEU A 94 -1.21 34.27 -4.99
CA LEU A 94 0.18 33.86 -5.21
C LEU A 94 0.42 33.52 -6.71
N PRO A 95 1.61 33.84 -7.27
CA PRO A 95 1.96 33.42 -8.61
C PRO A 95 2.13 31.88 -8.67
N ILE A 96 1.32 31.19 -9.47
CA ILE A 96 1.44 29.74 -9.67
C ILE A 96 2.64 29.45 -10.59
N GLN A 97 3.52 28.54 -10.18
CA GLN A 97 4.69 28.10 -10.96
C GLN A 97 4.46 26.71 -11.57
N SER A 98 3.99 25.76 -10.75
CA SER A 98 3.63 24.42 -11.21
C SER A 98 2.53 23.81 -10.35
N VAL A 99 1.72 22.94 -10.93
CA VAL A 99 0.59 22.26 -10.27
C VAL A 99 0.54 20.81 -10.69
N ASP A 100 0.46 19.90 -9.72
CA ASP A 100 0.20 18.48 -9.93
C ASP A 100 -1.10 18.07 -9.23
N PRO A 101 -2.21 17.89 -9.97
CA PRO A 101 -3.52 17.60 -9.40
C PRO A 101 -3.68 16.14 -8.93
N PHE A 102 -2.77 15.24 -9.30
CA PHE A 102 -2.83 13.85 -8.88
C PHE A 102 -2.12 13.66 -7.54
N SER A 103 -0.95 14.25 -7.36
CA SER A 103 -0.24 14.21 -6.07
C SER A 103 -0.71 15.26 -5.05
N GLY A 104 -1.37 16.33 -5.51
CA GLY A 104 -1.81 17.43 -4.65
C GLY A 104 -0.74 18.48 -4.36
N VAL A 105 0.33 18.51 -5.16
CA VAL A 105 1.43 19.47 -4.98
C VAL A 105 1.18 20.74 -5.77
N ILE A 106 1.30 21.89 -5.10
CA ILE A 106 1.17 23.23 -5.69
C ILE A 106 2.45 24.01 -5.38
N VAL A 107 3.18 24.43 -6.41
CA VAL A 107 4.37 25.27 -6.25
C VAL A 107 4.01 26.71 -6.61
N THR A 108 4.18 27.60 -5.64
CA THR A 108 3.93 29.03 -5.81
C THR A 108 5.21 29.86 -5.72
N GLY A 109 5.17 31.08 -6.25
CA GLY A 109 6.16 32.13 -6.04
C GLY A 109 5.89 32.93 -4.76
N TYR A 110 6.64 34.01 -4.57
CA TYR A 110 6.35 34.98 -3.52
C TYR A 110 5.17 35.87 -3.92
N GLY A 111 4.22 36.05 -3.01
CA GLY A 111 3.10 36.98 -3.18
C GLY A 111 2.64 37.54 -1.84
N THR A 112 1.89 38.64 -1.90
CA THR A 112 1.37 39.33 -0.72
C THR A 112 -0.12 39.02 -0.60
N PRO A 113 -0.59 38.54 0.55
CA PRO A 113 -2.01 38.26 0.75
C PRO A 113 -2.82 39.56 0.80
N PRO A 114 -4.11 39.52 0.44
CA PRO A 114 -5.00 40.65 0.69
C PRO A 114 -5.06 40.99 2.18
N GLY A 115 -4.78 42.24 2.53
CA GLY A 115 -4.76 42.72 3.92
C GLY A 115 -3.47 42.45 4.70
N GLY A 116 -2.43 41.85 4.09
CA GLY A 116 -1.11 41.65 4.70
C GLY A 116 -0.03 42.56 4.10
N GLY A 117 1.01 42.83 4.89
CA GLY A 117 2.11 43.73 4.49
C GLY A 117 3.40 43.03 4.05
N ARG A 118 3.46 41.70 4.11
CA ARG A 118 4.69 40.93 3.83
C ARG A 118 4.42 39.89 2.75
N ALA A 119 5.34 39.81 1.80
CA ALA A 119 5.34 38.73 0.82
C ALA A 119 5.77 37.42 1.50
N TYR A 120 5.04 36.34 1.22
CA TYR A 120 5.41 34.98 1.61
C TYR A 120 5.23 34.03 0.43
N ARG A 121 5.71 32.81 0.61
CA ARG A 121 5.58 31.72 -0.36
C ARG A 121 4.89 30.55 0.33
N ALA A 122 3.89 29.97 -0.34
CA ALA A 122 3.28 28.72 0.09
C ALA A 122 4.05 27.53 -0.51
N THR A 123 4.33 26.52 0.30
CA THR A 123 4.98 25.25 -0.09
C THR A 123 4.05 24.09 0.11
#